data_AF-K1TKG8-F1
#
_entry.id   AF-K1TKG8-F1
#
_cell.length_a   1.000
_cell.length_b   1.000
_cell.length_c   1.000
_cell.angle_alpha   90.00
_cell.angle_beta   90.00
_cell.angle_gamma   90.00
#
_symmetry.space_group_name_H-M   'P 1'
#
loop_
_entity.id
_entity.type
_entity.pdbx_description
1 polymer ?
#
loop_
_entity_poly.entity_id
_entity_poly.type
_entity_poly.pdbx_seq_one_letter_code
_entity_poly.pdbx_strand_id
1 'polypeptide(L)'
;MTAPYENAEFIELGTIMPPEKFRTVLPEDRDAPGGLTEQKVVIEFRRDSPIYSQLLPCFRGAMFVYGFLRRGKGLRALFGDKYDDIKEKLKVSLHEWEDKFLLDFYVDDAYSKSYFVKSEEVLYLLQHCRNPQITKFD
;
A
#
# COMPACT_ATOMS: atom_id res chain seq x y z
N MET A 1 11.73 -6.79 23.39
CA MET A 1 10.80 -5.70 23.04
C MET A 1 9.79 -6.30 22.08
N THR A 2 8.56 -6.53 22.52
CA THR A 2 7.45 -6.84 21.61
C THR A 2 7.33 -5.67 20.65
N ALA A 3 7.31 -5.95 19.35
CA ALA A 3 7.18 -4.88 18.38
C ALA A 3 5.81 -4.20 18.59
N PRO A 4 5.70 -2.87 18.49
CA PRO A 4 4.45 -2.14 18.78
C PRO A 4 3.26 -2.59 17.89
N TYR A 5 3.52 -3.37 16.85
CA TYR A 5 2.56 -3.85 15.86
C TYR A 5 2.11 -5.30 16.06
N GLU A 6 2.64 -6.02 17.04
CA GLU A 6 2.37 -7.46 17.22
C GLU A 6 0.87 -7.74 17.51
N ASN A 7 0.15 -6.75 18.02
CA ASN A 7 -1.28 -6.80 18.31
C ASN A 7 -2.15 -5.99 17.33
N ALA A 8 -1.62 -5.62 16.16
CA ALA A 8 -2.41 -4.91 15.15
C ALA A 8 -3.58 -5.79 14.68
N GLU A 9 -4.76 -5.20 14.50
CA GLU A 9 -5.93 -5.91 13.99
C GLU A 9 -5.81 -6.17 12.49
N PHE A 10 -6.48 -7.21 12.00
CA PHE A 10 -6.60 -7.44 10.57
C PHE A 10 -7.66 -6.53 9.94
N ILE A 11 -7.38 -6.06 8.72
CA ILE A 11 -8.33 -5.36 7.86
C ILE A 11 -8.30 -5.95 6.45
N GLU A 12 -9.43 -5.90 5.76
CA GLU A 12 -9.49 -6.25 4.33
C GLU A 12 -8.93 -5.10 3.49
N LEU A 13 -7.81 -5.33 2.82
CA LEU A 13 -7.08 -4.30 2.05
C LEU A 13 -7.98 -3.71 0.95
N GLY A 14 -8.80 -4.53 0.30
CA GLY A 14 -9.70 -4.11 -0.78
C GLY A 14 -10.73 -3.06 -0.35
N THR A 15 -11.09 -2.99 0.93
CA THR A 15 -12.02 -1.97 1.44
C THR A 15 -11.40 -0.57 1.48
N ILE A 16 -10.07 -0.50 1.56
CA ILE A 16 -9.30 0.74 1.69
C ILE A 16 -8.57 1.10 0.39
N MET A 17 -7.95 0.10 -0.22
CA MET A 17 -7.07 0.19 -1.38
C MET A 17 -7.51 -0.84 -2.45
N PRO A 18 -8.69 -0.66 -3.07
CA PRO A 18 -9.12 -1.56 -4.13
C PRO A 18 -8.29 -1.35 -5.41
N PRO A 19 -8.05 -2.40 -6.23
CA PRO A 19 -7.14 -2.32 -7.38
C PRO A 19 -7.48 -1.25 -8.41
N GLU A 20 -8.77 -1.01 -8.68
CA GLU A 20 -9.22 0.02 -9.63
C GLU A 20 -9.00 1.46 -9.16
N LYS A 21 -8.65 1.64 -7.88
CA LYS A 21 -8.26 2.93 -7.29
C LYS A 21 -6.77 3.04 -7.05
N PHE A 22 -6.00 1.99 -7.29
CA PHE A 22 -4.56 1.98 -7.11
C PHE A 22 -3.85 1.93 -8.46
N ARG A 23 -2.76 2.71 -8.57
CA ARG A 23 -1.84 2.60 -9.71
C ARG A 23 -0.40 2.54 -9.21
N THR A 24 0.44 1.76 -9.86
CA THR A 24 1.88 1.82 -9.64
C THR A 24 2.53 2.87 -10.53
N VAL A 25 3.77 3.22 -10.20
CA VAL A 25 4.65 4.04 -11.03
C VAL A 25 5.97 3.32 -11.27
N LEU A 26 6.71 3.77 -12.28
CA LEU A 26 8.07 3.29 -12.51
C LEU A 26 8.98 3.74 -11.36
N PRO A 27 10.05 2.98 -11.04
CA PRO A 27 11.01 3.37 -10.00
C PRO A 27 11.61 4.78 -10.21
N GLU A 28 11.86 5.18 -11.45
CA GLU A 28 12.34 6.52 -11.83
C GLU A 28 11.35 7.64 -11.48
N ASP A 29 10.06 7.34 -11.43
CA ASP A 29 8.97 8.28 -11.14
C ASP A 29 8.57 8.29 -9.67
N ARG A 30 9.32 7.62 -8.78
CA ARG A 30 8.96 7.49 -7.36
C ARG A 30 8.77 8.83 -6.64
N ASP A 31 9.47 9.87 -7.09
CA ASP A 31 9.44 11.22 -6.51
C ASP A 31 8.51 12.17 -7.26
N ALA A 32 7.84 11.68 -8.32
CA ALA A 32 6.81 12.44 -9.01
C ALA A 32 5.64 12.76 -8.06
N PRO A 33 5.08 13.98 -8.11
CA PRO A 33 3.89 14.30 -7.33
C PRO A 33 2.70 13.47 -7.82
N GLY A 34 1.87 13.04 -6.87
CA GLY A 34 0.56 12.45 -7.19
C GLY A 34 -0.44 13.50 -7.67
N GLY A 35 -1.58 13.05 -8.20
CA GLY A 35 -2.71 13.93 -8.44
C GLY A 35 -3.32 14.48 -7.15
N LEU A 36 -4.10 15.57 -7.25
CA LEU A 36 -4.75 16.24 -6.11
C LEU A 36 -5.59 15.29 -5.21
N THR A 37 -6.12 14.23 -5.82
CA THR A 37 -6.95 13.23 -5.15
C THR A 37 -6.21 11.92 -4.92
N GLU A 38 -4.89 11.91 -4.95
CA GLU A 38 -4.08 10.70 -4.78
C GLU A 38 -3.27 10.76 -3.49
N GLN A 39 -3.01 9.58 -2.93
CA GLN A 39 -2.20 9.36 -1.76
C GLN A 39 -1.03 8.46 -2.16
N LYS A 40 0.21 8.90 -1.91
CA LYS A 40 1.40 8.08 -2.18
C LYS A 40 1.40 6.87 -1.25
N VAL A 41 1.68 5.70 -1.83
CA VAL A 41 1.80 4.41 -1.15
C VAL A 41 3.16 3.82 -1.48
N VAL A 42 3.82 3.25 -0.46
CA VAL A 42 5.07 2.47 -0.63
C VAL A 42 4.83 1.05 -0.15
N ILE A 43 5.09 0.07 -1.00
CA ILE A 43 5.05 -1.35 -0.64
C ILE A 43 6.49 -1.82 -0.56
N GLU A 44 6.90 -2.31 0.61
CA GLU A 44 8.24 -2.80 0.90
C GLU A 44 8.20 -4.32 1.09
N PHE A 45 9.03 -5.01 0.31
CA PHE A 45 9.23 -6.45 0.39
C PHE A 45 10.52 -6.76 1.14
N ARG A 46 10.51 -7.87 1.87
CA ARG A 46 11.73 -8.46 2.42
C ARG A 46 12.64 -8.91 1.29
N ARG A 47 13.95 -8.91 1.56
CA ARG A 47 14.95 -9.39 0.59
C ARG A 47 14.75 -10.87 0.24
N ASP A 48 14.32 -11.67 1.20
CA ASP A 48 14.11 -13.12 1.10
C ASP A 48 12.63 -13.50 0.95
N SER A 49 11.81 -12.56 0.47
CA SER A 49 10.37 -12.73 0.38
C SER A 49 9.97 -13.98 -0.42
N PRO A 50 9.16 -14.89 0.15
CA PRO A 50 8.64 -16.04 -0.59
C PRO A 50 7.66 -15.64 -1.70
N ILE A 51 7.06 -14.44 -1.61
CA ILE A 51 6.03 -14.01 -2.55
C ILE A 51 6.60 -13.50 -3.88
N TYR A 52 7.91 -13.27 -3.99
CA TYR A 52 8.55 -12.84 -5.25
C TYR A 52 8.22 -13.76 -6.44
N SER A 53 8.11 -15.07 -6.19
CA SER A 53 7.77 -16.07 -7.21
C SER A 53 6.36 -15.89 -7.80
N GLN A 54 5.45 -15.28 -7.03
CA GLN A 54 4.04 -15.06 -7.37
C GLN A 54 3.79 -13.68 -7.98
N LEU A 55 4.76 -12.76 -7.87
CA LEU A 55 4.67 -11.44 -8.46
C LEU A 55 4.76 -11.50 -10.00
N LEU A 56 4.07 -10.54 -10.62
CA LEU A 56 4.21 -10.28 -12.05
C LEU A 56 5.69 -10.01 -12.40
N PRO A 57 6.16 -10.39 -13.60
CA PRO A 57 7.56 -10.24 -13.99
C PRO A 57 8.13 -8.83 -13.76
N CYS A 58 7.33 -7.79 -13.95
CA CYS A 58 7.71 -6.40 -13.76
C CYS A 58 8.04 -6.03 -12.30
N PHE A 59 7.58 -6.80 -11.33
CA PHE A 59 7.84 -6.59 -9.90
C PHE A 59 8.85 -7.59 -9.32
N ARG A 60 9.30 -8.59 -10.09
CA ARG A 60 10.22 -9.61 -9.58
C ARG A 60 11.56 -8.97 -9.22
N GLY A 61 11.99 -9.16 -7.98
CA GLY A 61 13.24 -8.60 -7.45
C GLY A 61 13.14 -7.13 -7.00
N ALA A 62 11.97 -6.50 -7.10
CA ALA A 62 11.77 -5.16 -6.57
C ALA A 62 11.66 -5.20 -5.04
N MET A 63 12.60 -4.57 -4.33
CA MET A 63 12.48 -4.39 -2.87
C MET A 63 11.36 -3.39 -2.51
N PHE A 64 11.05 -2.47 -3.43
CA PHE A 64 10.03 -1.45 -3.24
C PHE A 64 9.14 -1.35 -4.48
N VAL A 65 7.84 -1.23 -4.26
CA VAL A 65 6.88 -0.82 -5.28
C VAL A 65 6.23 0.49 -4.84
N TYR A 66 6.28 1.48 -5.73
CA TYR A 66 5.70 2.80 -5.51
C TYR A 66 4.39 2.92 -6.26
N GLY A 67 3.41 3.55 -5.62
CA GLY A 67 2.12 3.79 -6.25
C GLY A 67 1.31 4.89 -5.61
N PHE A 68 0.13 5.09 -6.17
CA PHE A 68 -0.82 6.11 -5.78
C PHE A 68 -2.20 5.50 -5.61
N LEU A 69 -2.77 5.67 -4.42
CA LEU A 69 -4.14 5.34 -4.10
C LEU A 69 -5.02 6.57 -4.30
N ARG A 70 -6.06 6.48 -5.13
CA ARG A 70 -7.07 7.52 -5.23
C ARG A 70 -7.84 7.60 -3.90
N ARG A 71 -7.82 8.79 -3.29
CA ARG A 71 -8.57 9.14 -2.07
C ARG A 71 -10.05 8.76 -2.26
N GLY A 72 -10.66 8.15 -1.24
CA GLY A 72 -11.99 7.58 -1.36
C GLY A 72 -12.66 7.27 -0.03
N LYS A 73 -13.82 6.58 -0.10
CA LYS A 73 -14.64 6.25 1.07
C LYS A 73 -13.90 5.38 2.09
N GLY A 74 -13.00 4.49 1.65
CA GLY A 74 -12.22 3.63 2.54
C GLY A 74 -11.35 4.41 3.54
N LEU A 75 -10.53 5.35 3.06
CA LEU A 75 -9.73 6.21 3.93
C LEU A 75 -10.61 7.09 4.83
N ARG A 76 -11.71 7.63 4.31
CA ARG A 76 -12.66 8.40 5.12
C ARG A 76 -13.32 7.56 6.21
N ALA A 77 -13.64 6.29 5.94
CA ALA A 77 -14.20 5.40 6.94
C ALA A 77 -13.18 5.08 8.06
N LEU A 78 -11.90 4.95 7.72
CA LEU A 78 -10.83 4.71 8.70
C LEU A 78 -10.58 5.90 9.63
N PHE A 79 -10.60 7.12 9.10
CA PHE A 79 -10.18 8.32 9.83
C PHE A 79 -11.34 9.20 10.30
N GLY A 80 -12.55 8.97 9.80
CA GLY A 80 -13.74 9.77 10.11
C GLY A 80 -13.49 11.25 9.84
N ASP A 81 -13.94 12.09 10.76
CA ASP A 81 -13.85 13.55 10.66
C ASP A 81 -12.41 14.07 10.62
N LYS A 82 -11.45 13.32 11.19
CA LYS A 82 -10.03 13.70 11.18
C LYS A 82 -9.40 13.62 9.78
N TYR A 83 -10.03 12.92 8.84
CA TYR A 83 -9.42 12.66 7.53
C TYR A 83 -9.03 13.95 6.80
N ASP A 84 -9.92 14.96 6.80
CA ASP A 84 -9.67 16.19 6.05
C ASP A 84 -8.51 17.02 6.61
N ASP A 85 -8.22 16.89 7.90
CA ASP A 85 -7.11 17.56 8.57
C ASP A 85 -5.76 16.86 8.33
N ILE A 86 -5.77 15.53 8.15
CA ILE A 86 -4.54 14.73 8.06
C ILE A 86 -4.15 14.35 6.63
N LYS A 87 -5.08 14.36 5.66
CA LYS A 87 -4.89 13.78 4.31
C LYS A 87 -3.67 14.31 3.55
N GLU A 88 -3.22 15.53 3.83
CA GLU A 88 -2.05 16.12 3.15
C GLU A 88 -0.72 15.68 3.78
N LYS A 89 -0.73 15.21 5.03
CA LYS A 89 0.44 14.72 5.77
C LYS A 89 0.50 13.20 5.84
N LEU A 90 -0.63 12.54 5.61
CA LEU A 90 -0.77 11.09 5.67
C LEU A 90 0.26 10.40 4.77
N LYS A 91 1.00 9.47 5.33
CA LYS A 91 1.87 8.52 4.63
C LYS A 91 1.24 7.14 4.75
N VAL A 92 1.24 6.41 3.64
CA VAL A 92 0.70 5.05 3.58
C VAL A 92 1.80 4.11 3.15
N SER A 93 2.02 3.04 3.90
CA SER A 93 2.99 2.01 3.55
C SER A 93 2.47 0.62 3.86
N LEU A 94 2.99 -0.36 3.13
CA LEU A 94 2.79 -1.79 3.34
C LEU A 94 4.17 -2.39 3.55
N HIS A 95 4.44 -2.96 4.72
CA HIS A 95 5.71 -3.61 5.03
C HIS A 95 5.48 -5.11 5.17
N GLU A 96 6.20 -5.92 4.41
CA GLU A 96 6.12 -7.37 4.55
C GLU A 96 6.56 -7.81 5.96
N TRP A 97 5.67 -8.53 6.64
CA TRP A 97 5.85 -9.02 8.00
C TRP A 97 5.54 -10.51 8.02
N GLU A 98 6.57 -11.36 8.04
CA GLU A 98 6.41 -12.82 8.01
C GLU A 98 5.52 -13.31 6.84
N ASP A 99 4.30 -13.74 7.12
CA ASP A 99 3.30 -14.28 6.20
C ASP A 99 2.20 -13.27 5.81
N LYS A 100 2.33 -12.02 6.25
CA LYS A 100 1.35 -10.93 6.15
C LYS A 100 2.05 -9.62 5.81
N PHE A 101 1.28 -8.54 5.67
CA PHE A 101 1.81 -7.19 5.53
C PHE A 101 1.26 -6.30 6.63
N LEU A 102 2.12 -5.46 7.19
CA LEU A 102 1.73 -4.34 8.03
C LEU A 102 1.36 -3.15 7.14
N LEU A 103 0.07 -2.84 7.06
CA LEU A 103 -0.46 -1.62 6.47
C LEU A 103 -0.36 -0.49 7.51
N ASP A 104 0.53 0.46 7.29
CA ASP A 104 0.75 1.58 8.18
C ASP A 104 0.25 2.89 7.59
N PHE A 105 -0.44 3.65 8.43
CA PHE A 105 -0.92 4.99 8.18
C PHE A 105 -0.26 5.93 9.18
N TYR A 106 0.74 6.67 8.73
CA TYR A 106 1.53 7.55 9.60
C TYR A 106 1.27 9.02 9.24
N VAL A 107 1.00 9.85 10.25
CA VAL A 107 0.91 11.33 10.09
C VAL A 107 2.06 11.99 10.86
N ASP A 108 2.16 11.68 12.15
CA ASP A 108 3.19 12.10 13.08
C ASP A 108 3.24 11.12 14.28
N ASP A 109 4.13 11.37 15.24
CA ASP A 109 4.32 10.51 16.41
C ASP A 109 3.10 10.43 17.34
N ALA A 110 2.16 11.39 17.24
CA ALA A 110 0.93 11.40 18.01
C ALA A 110 -0.22 10.71 17.28
N TYR A 111 -0.12 10.53 15.97
CA TYR A 111 -1.19 9.95 15.16
C TYR A 111 -0.69 9.00 14.07
N SER A 112 -0.80 7.71 14.38
CA SER A 112 -0.67 6.62 13.43
C SER A 112 -1.75 5.57 13.64
N LYS A 113 -2.01 4.78 12.59
CA LYS A 113 -2.83 3.57 12.65
C LYS A 113 -2.16 2.48 11.83
N SER A 114 -2.07 1.28 12.38
CA SER A 114 -1.48 0.15 11.68
C SER A 114 -2.40 -1.07 11.76
N TYR A 115 -2.46 -1.82 10.67
CA TYR A 115 -3.29 -3.01 10.52
C TYR A 115 -2.50 -4.12 9.85
N PHE A 116 -2.82 -5.37 10.13
CA PHE A 116 -2.36 -6.47 9.30
C PHE A 116 -3.30 -6.67 8.10
N VAL A 117 -2.73 -6.98 6.96
CA VAL A 117 -3.44 -7.45 5.76
C VAL A 117 -2.79 -8.74 5.28
N LYS A 118 -3.55 -9.60 4.61
CA LYS A 118 -2.99 -10.86 4.15
C LYS A 118 -2.11 -10.65 2.93
N SER A 119 -1.06 -11.47 2.79
CA SER A 119 -0.18 -11.44 1.62
C SER A 119 -0.93 -11.66 0.29
N GLU A 120 -1.97 -12.50 0.31
CA GLU A 120 -2.83 -12.76 -0.86
C GLU A 120 -3.54 -11.50 -1.37
N GLU A 121 -3.90 -10.57 -0.47
CA GLU A 121 -4.57 -9.32 -0.83
C GLU A 121 -3.60 -8.33 -1.49
N VAL A 122 -2.35 -8.28 -1.03
CA VAL A 122 -1.29 -7.47 -1.64
C VAL A 122 -0.91 -8.03 -3.02
N LEU A 123 -0.84 -9.35 -3.16
CA LEU A 123 -0.63 -10.00 -4.45
C LEU A 123 -1.78 -9.69 -5.41
N TYR A 124 -3.03 -9.83 -4.96
CA TYR A 124 -4.21 -9.50 -5.74
C TYR A 124 -4.19 -8.03 -6.20
N LEU A 125 -3.87 -7.10 -5.30
CA LEU A 125 -3.71 -5.68 -5.61
C LEU A 125 -2.71 -5.47 -6.75
N LEU A 126 -1.50 -6.03 -6.64
CA LEU A 126 -0.45 -5.82 -7.62
C LEU A 126 -0.73 -6.48 -8.97
N GLN A 127 -1.48 -7.58 -8.98
CA GLN A 127 -1.88 -8.27 -10.21
C GLN A 127 -2.99 -7.51 -10.98
N HIS A 128 -3.84 -6.76 -10.27
CA HIS A 128 -5.06 -6.17 -10.86
C HIS A 128 -5.07 -4.64 -10.87
N CYS A 129 -4.09 -3.99 -10.25
CA CYS A 129 -3.98 -2.53 -10.27
C CYS A 129 -3.56 -2.01 -11.65
N ARG A 130 -3.73 -0.70 -11.86
CA ARG A 130 -3.22 -0.06 -13.07
C ARG A 130 -1.70 0.08 -12.98
N ASN A 131 -0.96 -0.59 -13.86
CA ASN A 131 0.49 -0.55 -13.90
C ASN A 131 0.98 -0.10 -15.29
N PRO A 132 1.87 0.91 -15.39
CA PRO A 132 2.39 1.39 -16.68
C PRO A 132 3.21 0.33 -17.45
N GLN A 133 3.76 -0.67 -16.78
CA GLN A 133 4.54 -1.77 -17.36
C GLN A 133 3.65 -2.94 -17.80
N ILE A 134 2.36 -2.92 -17.46
CA ILE A 134 1.37 -3.89 -17.93
C ILE A 134 0.60 -3.23 -19.08
N THR A 135 1.17 -3.28 -20.29
CA THR A 135 0.37 -3.14 -21.51
C THR A 135 -0.53 -4.37 -21.56
N LYS A 136 -1.85 -4.15 -21.64
CA LYS A 136 -2.90 -5.19 -21.65
C LYS A 136 -2.39 -6.48 -22.31
N PHE A 137 -2.47 -7.60 -21.59
CA PHE A 137 -2.53 -8.91 -22.23
C PHE A 137 -3.73 -8.90 -23.18
N ASP A 138 -3.51 -9.46 -24.38
CA ASP A 138 -4.45 -9.51 -25.51
C ASP A 138 -5.94 -9.67 -25.13
#